data_AF-A0A5C2S4U5-F1
#
_entry.id   AF-A0A5C2S4U5-F1
#
_cell.length_a   1.000
_cell.length_b   1.000
_cell.length_c   1.000
_cell.angle_alpha   90.00
_cell.angle_beta   90.00
_cell.angle_gamma   90.00
#
_symmetry.space_group_name_H-M   'P 1'
#
loop_
_entity.id
_entity.type
_entity.pdbx_description
1 polymer ?
#
loop_
_entity_poly.entity_id
_entity_poly.type
_entity_poly.pdbx_seq_one_letter_code
_entity_poly.pdbx_strand_id
1 'polypeptide(L)'
;PSSSSATLSTQPGPTATAGQTWRDVCLQTIRNKYAGFQPRNDFDIFTLGTSKYRGPRAELGTWLDSKLAQHIQDTGSLEFVMEKARTLLAMSTDNVTGIKPTRGARNVFLRPIPNSAYSIRLFPGFFAAREYCIDFVHTETGVAVNSPFEFELWAVSNPSAPWLGSGSMRLYSLEDTFKHLMEGDETLPGDEKFVVRDGQTCLLKRPGQRDVRFTVPIRYDPTATAGTEPVDELQFPLPLCSKHGMGSCHVESGSLGDLSCLIHMIHDAVFVDCHLDGVACSL
;
A
#
# COMPACT_ATOMS: atom_id res chain seq x y z
N PRO A 1 -28.91 -21.40 17.70
CA PRO A 1 -28.19 -20.35 16.96
C PRO A 1 -26.86 -20.91 16.43
N SER A 2 -26.92 -21.45 15.22
CA SER A 2 -25.87 -22.22 14.57
C SER A 2 -24.76 -21.30 14.09
N SER A 3 -23.55 -21.49 14.63
CA SER A 3 -22.34 -20.80 14.17
C SER A 3 -21.82 -21.50 12.91
N SER A 4 -22.07 -20.90 11.74
CA SER A 4 -21.51 -21.37 10.48
C SER A 4 -20.09 -20.84 10.32
N SER A 5 -19.11 -21.65 10.71
CA SER A 5 -17.71 -21.48 10.31
C SER A 5 -17.60 -21.69 8.80
N ALA A 6 -17.53 -20.61 8.03
CA ALA A 6 -17.23 -20.69 6.61
C ALA A 6 -15.75 -21.05 6.43
N THR A 7 -15.51 -22.30 6.04
CA THR A 7 -14.20 -22.83 5.64
C THR A 7 -13.64 -22.01 4.49
N LEU A 8 -12.43 -21.46 4.66
CA LEU A 8 -11.66 -20.80 3.62
C LEU A 8 -11.31 -21.84 2.53
N SER A 9 -11.97 -21.74 1.38
CA SER A 9 -11.57 -22.45 0.17
C SER A 9 -10.43 -21.66 -0.49
N THR A 10 -9.19 -22.07 -0.21
CA THR A 10 -8.02 -21.64 -0.97
C THR A 10 -7.93 -22.52 -2.21
N GLN A 11 -8.61 -22.13 -3.30
CA GLN A 11 -8.35 -22.78 -4.59
C GLN A 11 -7.05 -22.22 -5.19
N PRO A 12 -6.10 -23.09 -5.63
CA PRO A 12 -4.95 -22.65 -6.41
C PRO A 12 -5.42 -22.33 -7.84
N GLY A 13 -5.82 -21.07 -8.06
CA GLY A 13 -6.10 -20.48 -9.36
C GLY A 13 -4.83 -19.93 -10.03
N PRO A 14 -4.89 -19.65 -11.36
CA PRO A 14 -3.73 -19.56 -12.25
C PRO A 14 -2.74 -18.48 -11.85
N THR A 15 -1.45 -18.83 -11.89
CA THR A 15 -0.41 -18.01 -12.49
C THR A 15 -0.51 -16.48 -12.33
N ALA A 16 -0.07 -15.85 -11.24
CA ALA A 16 0.24 -14.42 -11.24
C ALA A 16 1.28 -14.30 -12.34
N THR A 17 1.05 -13.45 -13.32
CA THR A 17 1.88 -13.41 -14.53
C THR A 17 3.27 -12.96 -14.10
N ALA A 18 4.14 -13.93 -13.81
CA ALA A 18 5.50 -13.68 -13.39
C ALA A 18 6.19 -12.87 -14.50
N GLY A 19 6.79 -11.74 -14.13
CA GLY A 19 7.54 -10.89 -15.06
C GLY A 19 6.80 -9.66 -15.61
N GLN A 20 5.69 -9.21 -15.00
CA GLN A 20 5.14 -7.89 -15.33
C GLN A 20 6.03 -6.77 -14.77
N THR A 21 6.34 -5.78 -15.60
CA THR A 21 7.10 -4.59 -15.20
C THR A 21 6.17 -3.41 -14.92
N TRP A 22 6.69 -2.41 -14.20
CA TRP A 22 5.97 -1.15 -13.99
C TRP A 22 5.62 -0.47 -15.33
N ARG A 23 6.49 -0.59 -16.34
CA ARG A 23 6.22 -0.14 -17.71
C ARG A 23 4.91 -0.71 -18.26
N ASP A 24 4.68 -2.00 -18.09
CA ASP A 24 3.49 -2.66 -18.62
C ASP A 24 2.22 -2.10 -17.97
N VAL A 25 2.28 -1.82 -16.67
CA VAL A 25 1.18 -1.22 -15.91
C VAL A 25 0.92 0.22 -16.34
N CYS A 26 1.96 1.03 -16.50
CA CYS A 26 1.84 2.41 -17.01
C CYS A 26 1.23 2.43 -18.41
N LEU A 27 1.73 1.61 -19.33
CA LEU A 27 1.20 1.53 -20.69
C LEU A 27 -0.26 1.08 -20.72
N GLN A 28 -0.65 0.11 -19.89
CA GLN A 28 -2.05 -0.30 -19.78
C GLN A 28 -2.92 0.85 -19.24
N THR A 29 -2.44 1.56 -18.24
CA THR A 29 -3.13 2.73 -17.67
C THR A 29 -3.32 3.81 -18.73
N ILE A 30 -2.28 4.10 -19.52
CA ILE A 30 -2.32 5.09 -20.59
C ILE A 30 -3.34 4.70 -21.67
N ARG A 31 -3.33 3.44 -22.12
CA ARG A 31 -4.32 2.95 -23.11
C ARG A 31 -5.76 3.13 -22.62
N ASN A 32 -5.99 2.90 -21.33
CA ASN A 32 -7.31 2.99 -20.72
C ASN A 32 -7.76 4.46 -20.55
N LYS A 33 -6.85 5.36 -20.14
CA LYS A 33 -7.19 6.76 -19.80
C LYS A 33 -7.07 7.72 -20.98
N TYR A 34 -6.11 7.51 -21.86
CA TYR A 34 -5.76 8.42 -22.96
C TYR A 34 -5.84 7.68 -24.30
N ALA A 35 -7.06 7.27 -24.67
CA ALA A 35 -7.30 6.51 -25.88
C ALA A 35 -6.65 7.17 -27.13
N GLY A 36 -5.89 6.37 -27.88
CA GLY A 36 -5.18 6.84 -29.08
C GLY A 36 -3.98 7.76 -28.83
N PHE A 37 -3.58 8.03 -27.59
CA PHE A 37 -2.31 8.68 -27.30
C PHE A 37 -1.15 7.67 -27.34
N GLN A 38 -0.06 8.05 -28.00
CA GLN A 38 1.18 7.29 -28.02
C GLN A 38 2.27 8.09 -27.29
N PRO A 39 2.76 7.61 -26.14
CA PRO A 39 3.88 8.23 -25.44
C PRO A 39 5.12 8.32 -26.34
N ARG A 40 5.86 9.43 -26.27
CA ARG A 40 7.03 9.70 -27.13
C ARG A 40 8.31 9.08 -26.58
N ASN A 41 8.40 8.93 -25.25
CA ASN A 41 9.59 8.48 -24.55
C ASN A 41 9.22 7.90 -23.17
N ASP A 42 10.23 7.44 -22.43
CA ASP A 42 10.05 6.85 -21.10
C ASP A 42 9.53 7.84 -20.07
N PHE A 43 9.88 9.12 -20.20
CA PHE A 43 9.33 10.17 -19.34
C PHE A 43 7.81 10.31 -19.52
N ASP A 44 7.32 10.38 -20.77
CA ASP A 44 5.87 10.43 -21.04
C ASP A 44 5.14 9.20 -20.46
N ILE A 45 5.73 7.99 -20.57
CA ILE A 45 5.15 6.76 -20.02
C ILE A 45 5.08 6.85 -18.49
N PHE A 46 6.18 7.26 -17.87
CA PHE A 46 6.28 7.41 -16.43
C PHE A 46 5.26 8.43 -15.94
N THR A 47 5.33 9.67 -16.41
CA THR A 47 4.47 10.78 -15.98
C THR A 47 2.99 10.47 -16.17
N LEU A 48 2.56 9.86 -17.28
CA LEU A 48 1.15 9.52 -17.45
C LEU A 48 0.68 8.30 -16.65
N GLY A 49 1.61 7.41 -16.29
CA GLY A 49 1.33 6.28 -15.42
C GLY A 49 1.18 6.70 -13.95
N THR A 50 1.83 7.79 -13.55
CA THR A 50 1.99 8.20 -12.16
C THR A 50 1.16 9.44 -11.81
N SER A 51 0.99 10.36 -12.75
CA SER A 51 0.28 11.63 -12.56
C SER A 51 -1.12 11.61 -13.20
N LYS A 52 -1.99 12.54 -12.79
CA LYS A 52 -3.37 12.66 -13.30
C LYS A 52 -3.54 13.94 -14.14
N TYR A 53 -3.49 13.81 -15.47
CA TYR A 53 -3.81 14.93 -16.34
C TYR A 53 -5.33 15.11 -16.48
N ARG A 54 -5.82 16.33 -16.23
CA ARG A 54 -7.26 16.69 -16.27
C ARG A 54 -7.63 17.62 -17.44
N GLY A 55 -6.66 18.10 -18.21
CA GLY A 55 -6.90 19.07 -19.26
C GLY A 55 -7.46 18.47 -20.55
N PRO A 56 -7.74 19.31 -21.56
CA PRO A 56 -8.18 18.86 -22.88
C PRO A 56 -7.14 17.97 -23.56
N ARG A 57 -7.60 16.95 -24.30
CA ARG A 57 -6.69 16.01 -24.99
C ARG A 57 -5.68 16.69 -25.92
N ALA A 58 -6.05 17.82 -26.52
CA ALA A 58 -5.20 18.61 -27.41
C ALA A 58 -4.00 19.25 -26.68
N GLU A 59 -4.12 19.51 -25.38
CA GLU A 59 -3.10 20.18 -24.56
C GLU A 59 -2.18 19.17 -23.83
N LEU A 60 -2.48 17.86 -23.90
CA LEU A 60 -1.73 16.81 -23.22
C LEU A 60 -0.23 16.83 -23.55
N GLY A 61 0.12 17.04 -24.82
CA GLY A 61 1.52 17.11 -25.25
C GLY A 61 2.24 18.30 -24.64
N THR A 62 1.62 19.48 -24.65
CA THR A 62 2.17 20.71 -24.05
C THR A 62 2.33 20.58 -22.53
N TRP A 63 1.39 19.94 -21.85
CA TRP A 63 1.51 19.65 -20.43
C TRP A 63 2.69 18.71 -20.13
N LEU A 64 2.88 17.65 -20.92
CA LEU A 64 4.03 16.76 -20.79
C LEU A 64 5.37 17.49 -21.02
N ASP A 65 5.42 18.40 -22.01
CA ASP A 65 6.60 19.21 -22.27
C ASP A 65 6.92 20.15 -21.10
N SER A 66 5.89 20.75 -20.50
CA SER A 66 6.04 21.58 -19.30
C SER A 66 6.55 20.76 -18.11
N LYS A 67 6.04 19.54 -17.91
CA LYS A 67 6.51 18.64 -16.85
C LYS A 67 7.97 18.24 -17.07
N LEU A 68 8.34 17.88 -18.30
CA LEU A 68 9.72 17.54 -18.62
C LEU A 68 10.66 18.72 -18.36
N ALA A 69 10.28 19.93 -18.79
CA ALA A 69 11.07 21.14 -18.54
C ALA A 69 11.27 21.40 -17.04
N GLN A 70 10.23 21.22 -16.23
CA GLN A 70 10.33 21.36 -14.77
C GLN A 70 11.29 20.33 -14.16
N HIS A 71 11.18 19.05 -14.53
CA HIS A 71 12.11 18.02 -14.04
C HIS A 71 13.56 18.25 -14.49
N ILE A 72 13.78 18.79 -15.69
CA ILE A 72 15.12 19.18 -16.16
C ILE A 72 15.64 20.35 -15.32
N GLN A 73 14.80 21.32 -14.98
CA GLN A 73 15.18 22.45 -14.14
C GLN A 73 15.57 21.98 -12.72
N ASP A 74 14.81 21.05 -12.14
CA ASP A 74 15.05 20.55 -10.78
C ASP A 74 16.29 19.66 -10.67
N THR A 75 16.62 18.92 -11.73
CA THR A 75 17.74 17.95 -11.74
C THR A 75 18.98 18.46 -12.46
N GLY A 76 18.85 19.49 -13.30
CA GLY A 76 19.91 20.01 -14.16
C GLY A 76 20.26 19.13 -15.37
N SER A 77 19.56 18.02 -15.63
CA SER A 77 19.95 17.08 -16.69
C SER A 77 18.77 16.31 -17.30
N LEU A 78 18.58 16.44 -18.61
CA LEU A 78 17.64 15.63 -19.40
C LEU A 78 18.03 14.13 -19.37
N GLU A 79 19.32 13.83 -19.46
CA GLU A 79 19.82 12.45 -19.46
C GLU A 79 19.49 11.76 -18.15
N PHE A 80 19.67 12.46 -17.02
CA PHE A 80 19.31 11.95 -15.71
C PHE A 80 17.80 11.69 -15.58
N VAL A 81 16.96 12.62 -16.06
CA VAL A 81 15.50 12.45 -16.06
C VAL A 81 15.08 11.21 -16.86
N MET A 82 15.64 11.03 -18.06
CA MET A 82 15.32 9.90 -18.92
C MET A 82 15.81 8.56 -18.35
N GLU A 83 17.02 8.51 -17.81
CA GLU A 83 17.57 7.29 -17.18
C GLU A 83 16.79 6.89 -15.94
N LYS A 84 16.41 7.88 -15.12
CA LYS A 84 15.55 7.66 -13.95
C LYS A 84 14.18 7.11 -14.35
N ALA A 85 13.51 7.70 -15.34
CA ALA A 85 12.23 7.19 -15.84
C ALA A 85 12.37 5.74 -16.35
N ARG A 86 13.42 5.44 -17.13
CA ARG A 86 13.70 4.09 -17.64
C ARG A 86 13.90 3.07 -16.50
N THR A 87 14.70 3.43 -15.51
CA THR A 87 15.02 2.57 -14.35
C THR A 87 13.76 2.23 -13.56
N LEU A 88 12.94 3.24 -13.25
CA LEU A 88 11.69 3.04 -12.50
C LEU A 88 10.67 2.21 -13.29
N LEU A 89 10.59 2.42 -14.60
CA LEU A 89 9.71 1.62 -15.48
C LEU A 89 10.17 0.17 -15.61
N ALA A 90 11.46 -0.13 -15.43
CA ALA A 90 11.99 -1.49 -15.49
C ALA A 90 11.75 -2.31 -14.21
N MET A 91 11.29 -1.68 -13.13
CA MET A 91 11.01 -2.38 -11.87
C MET A 91 9.93 -3.46 -12.03
N SER A 92 10.10 -4.58 -11.33
CA SER A 92 9.03 -5.57 -11.15
C SER A 92 7.85 -4.94 -10.42
N THR A 93 6.63 -5.31 -10.79
CA THR A 93 5.42 -4.90 -10.07
C THR A 93 5.41 -5.36 -8.61
N ASP A 94 6.17 -6.41 -8.28
CA ASP A 94 6.32 -6.88 -6.89
C ASP A 94 7.08 -5.87 -6.00
N ASN A 95 7.76 -4.90 -6.63
CA ASN A 95 8.50 -3.81 -5.98
C ASN A 95 7.72 -2.48 -5.96
N VAL A 96 6.45 -2.49 -6.33
CA VAL A 96 5.62 -1.28 -6.40
C VAL A 96 4.43 -1.41 -5.46
N THR A 97 4.19 -0.36 -4.68
CA THR A 97 3.04 -0.27 -3.76
C THR A 97 1.91 0.54 -4.39
N GLY A 98 0.68 0.11 -4.15
CA GLY A 98 -0.51 0.86 -4.54
C GLY A 98 -1.13 0.49 -5.89
N ILE A 99 -0.62 -0.52 -6.59
CA ILE A 99 -1.23 -1.02 -7.82
C ILE A 99 -2.53 -1.75 -7.50
N LYS A 100 -3.66 -1.18 -7.89
CA LYS A 100 -4.96 -1.83 -7.66
C LYS A 100 -5.06 -3.14 -8.46
N PRO A 101 -5.60 -4.20 -7.85
CA PRO A 101 -5.65 -5.50 -8.50
C PRO A 101 -6.63 -5.51 -9.68
N THR A 102 -6.24 -6.18 -10.75
CA THR A 102 -7.15 -6.53 -11.85
C THR A 102 -8.08 -7.67 -11.43
N ARG A 103 -9.18 -7.87 -12.17
CA ARG A 103 -10.10 -8.98 -11.90
C ARG A 103 -9.37 -10.31 -12.01
N GLY A 104 -9.50 -11.15 -10.97
CA GLY A 104 -8.84 -12.45 -10.88
C GLY A 104 -7.40 -12.42 -10.36
N ALA A 105 -6.89 -11.26 -9.94
CA ALA A 105 -5.58 -11.16 -9.31
C ALA A 105 -5.50 -12.03 -8.04
N ARG A 106 -4.32 -12.63 -7.83
CA ARG A 106 -4.08 -13.54 -6.70
C ARG A 106 -3.68 -12.78 -5.44
N ASN A 107 -3.80 -13.45 -4.30
CA ASN A 107 -3.47 -12.88 -2.98
C ASN A 107 -4.26 -11.59 -2.65
N VAL A 108 -5.43 -11.45 -3.26
CA VAL A 108 -6.42 -10.41 -2.95
C VAL A 108 -7.44 -11.00 -1.99
N PHE A 109 -7.60 -10.37 -0.84
CA PHE A 109 -8.55 -10.79 0.19
C PHE A 109 -9.69 -9.80 0.26
N LEU A 110 -10.92 -10.30 0.29
CA LEU A 110 -12.11 -9.48 0.41
C LEU A 110 -12.85 -9.87 1.70
N ARG A 111 -13.13 -8.90 2.56
CA ARG A 111 -13.87 -9.10 3.81
C ARG A 111 -15.01 -8.08 3.96
N PRO A 112 -16.27 -8.53 4.04
CA PRO A 112 -17.40 -7.64 4.28
C PRO A 112 -17.26 -6.88 5.59
N ILE A 113 -17.59 -5.59 5.58
CA ILE A 113 -17.69 -4.79 6.80
C ILE A 113 -19.06 -5.09 7.44
N PRO A 114 -19.14 -5.48 8.73
CA PRO A 114 -20.41 -5.80 9.37
C PRO A 114 -21.41 -4.64 9.32
N ASN A 115 -22.66 -4.92 8.97
CA ASN A 115 -23.74 -3.92 8.85
C ASN A 115 -23.40 -2.79 7.84
N SER A 116 -22.78 -3.13 6.71
CA SER A 116 -22.39 -2.19 5.66
C SER A 116 -22.57 -2.83 4.29
N ALA A 117 -22.83 -2.02 3.27
CA ALA A 117 -22.82 -2.44 1.85
C ALA A 117 -21.40 -2.54 1.26
N TYR A 118 -20.38 -2.29 2.07
CA TYR A 118 -18.99 -2.23 1.66
C TYR A 118 -18.15 -3.35 2.26
N SER A 119 -17.09 -3.72 1.54
CA SER A 119 -16.07 -4.66 1.96
C SER A 119 -14.70 -3.97 2.00
N ILE A 120 -13.83 -4.44 2.88
CA ILE A 120 -12.39 -4.15 2.83
C ILE A 120 -11.77 -5.11 1.82
N ARG A 121 -11.02 -4.58 0.86
CA ARG A 121 -10.19 -5.35 -0.05
C ARG A 121 -8.72 -5.11 0.30
N LEU A 122 -8.02 -6.17 0.66
CA LEU A 122 -6.59 -6.19 0.93
C LEU A 122 -5.88 -6.83 -0.27
N PHE A 123 -4.84 -6.20 -0.79
CA PHE A 123 -4.09 -6.67 -1.95
C PHE A 123 -2.58 -6.42 -1.79
N PRO A 124 -1.72 -7.18 -2.49
CA PRO A 124 -0.28 -7.06 -2.34
C PRO A 124 0.23 -5.65 -2.70
N GLY A 125 1.15 -5.13 -1.89
CA GLY A 125 2.07 -4.05 -2.25
C GLY A 125 3.49 -4.59 -2.34
N PHE A 126 4.48 -3.72 -2.08
CA PHE A 126 5.89 -4.08 -2.11
C PHE A 126 6.22 -5.20 -1.11
N PHE A 127 6.59 -6.37 -1.64
CA PHE A 127 6.85 -7.56 -0.84
C PHE A 127 8.02 -7.40 0.13
N ALA A 128 9.17 -6.88 -0.33
CA ALA A 128 10.36 -6.74 0.51
C ALA A 128 10.15 -5.72 1.64
N ALA A 129 9.37 -4.66 1.41
CA ALA A 129 8.98 -3.69 2.44
C ALA A 129 7.86 -4.20 3.37
N ARG A 130 7.41 -5.46 3.19
CA ARG A 130 6.30 -6.08 3.94
C ARG A 130 5.00 -5.27 3.82
N GLU A 131 4.77 -4.67 2.67
CA GLU A 131 3.62 -3.80 2.42
C GLU A 131 2.45 -4.54 1.76
N TYR A 132 1.27 -4.23 2.26
CA TYR A 132 -0.02 -4.49 1.64
C TYR A 132 -0.70 -3.15 1.38
N CYS A 133 -1.68 -3.17 0.49
CA CYS A 133 -2.59 -2.07 0.28
C CYS A 133 -4.01 -2.48 0.65
N ILE A 134 -4.77 -1.51 1.16
CA ILE A 134 -6.19 -1.64 1.45
C ILE A 134 -6.97 -0.60 0.67
N ASP A 135 -8.11 -0.99 0.10
CA ASP A 135 -9.16 -0.07 -0.30
C ASP A 135 -10.56 -0.57 0.10
N PHE A 136 -11.55 0.29 -0.09
CA PHE A 136 -12.96 -0.05 0.10
C PHE A 136 -13.60 -0.37 -1.24
N VAL A 137 -14.46 -1.38 -1.26
CA VAL A 137 -15.25 -1.74 -2.45
C VAL A 137 -16.71 -1.93 -2.07
N HIS A 138 -17.62 -1.63 -2.98
CA HIS A 138 -19.01 -2.04 -2.84
C HIS A 138 -19.10 -3.57 -2.90
N THR A 139 -19.70 -4.20 -1.88
CA THR A 139 -19.64 -5.66 -1.69
C THR A 139 -20.23 -6.43 -2.87
N GLU A 140 -21.34 -5.94 -3.44
CA GLU A 140 -22.03 -6.65 -4.53
C GLU A 140 -21.34 -6.51 -5.89
N THR A 141 -20.77 -5.33 -6.18
CA THR A 141 -20.25 -5.00 -7.51
C THR A 141 -18.73 -5.17 -7.58
N GLY A 142 -18.04 -5.16 -6.44
CA GLY A 142 -16.59 -5.13 -6.33
C GLY A 142 -15.95 -3.83 -6.81
N VAL A 143 -16.74 -2.79 -7.08
CA VAL A 143 -16.25 -1.49 -7.53
C VAL A 143 -15.61 -0.76 -6.36
N ALA A 144 -14.38 -0.28 -6.56
CA ALA A 144 -13.66 0.50 -5.57
C ALA A 144 -14.35 1.84 -5.34
N VAL A 145 -14.40 2.24 -4.07
CA VAL A 145 -14.95 3.52 -3.61
C VAL A 145 -13.94 4.17 -2.69
N ASN A 146 -13.86 5.50 -2.73
CA ASN A 146 -13.17 6.23 -1.66
C ASN A 146 -14.00 6.09 -0.38
N SER A 147 -13.34 6.18 0.77
CA SER A 147 -13.92 6.09 2.12
C SER A 147 -15.34 6.66 2.13
N PRO A 148 -16.38 5.79 2.06
CA PRO A 148 -17.72 6.23 1.67
C PRO A 148 -18.51 6.93 2.80
N PHE A 149 -17.80 7.46 3.80
CA PHE A 149 -18.27 7.99 5.10
C PHE A 149 -17.08 8.60 5.85
N GLU A 150 -17.31 9.23 7.00
CA GLU A 150 -16.26 9.71 7.93
C GLU A 150 -15.55 8.56 8.67
N PHE A 151 -15.22 7.45 7.99
CA PHE A 151 -14.45 6.40 8.64
C PHE A 151 -13.00 6.83 8.77
N GLU A 152 -12.41 6.40 9.88
CA GLU A 152 -11.00 6.58 10.11
C GLU A 152 -10.36 5.20 10.23
N LEU A 153 -9.28 5.00 9.49
CA LEU A 153 -8.45 3.82 9.64
C LEU A 153 -7.31 4.13 10.60
N TRP A 154 -7.08 3.26 11.57
CA TRP A 154 -6.04 3.43 12.58
C TRP A 154 -5.15 2.19 12.63
N ALA A 155 -3.84 2.38 12.73
CA ALA A 155 -2.93 1.37 13.24
C ALA A 155 -3.02 1.36 14.77
N VAL A 156 -3.18 0.17 15.36
CA VAL A 156 -3.30 0.01 16.81
C VAL A 156 -2.44 -1.17 17.28
N SER A 157 -2.06 -1.17 18.55
CA SER A 157 -1.35 -2.30 19.16
C SER A 157 -2.16 -3.60 19.07
N ASN A 158 -1.47 -4.72 18.90
CA ASN A 158 -2.10 -6.03 18.92
C ASN A 158 -2.72 -6.28 20.31
N PRO A 159 -4.02 -6.57 20.43
CA PRO A 159 -4.66 -6.79 21.73
C PRO A 159 -4.13 -8.02 22.49
N SER A 160 -3.47 -8.96 21.80
CA SER A 160 -2.83 -10.13 22.42
C SER A 160 -1.41 -9.83 22.94
N ALA A 161 -0.83 -8.70 22.55
CA ALA A 161 0.47 -8.23 23.03
C ALA A 161 0.52 -6.69 23.09
N PRO A 162 -0.38 -6.04 23.86
CA PRO A 162 -0.53 -4.58 23.85
C PRO A 162 0.70 -3.84 24.34
N TRP A 163 1.54 -4.50 25.15
CA TRP A 163 2.80 -3.96 25.69
C TRP A 163 3.91 -3.84 24.64
N LEU A 164 3.75 -4.38 23.43
CA LEU A 164 4.78 -4.33 22.37
C LEU A 164 4.59 -3.19 21.36
N GLY A 165 3.47 -2.46 21.39
CA GLY A 165 3.15 -1.46 20.34
C GLY A 165 3.43 -0.01 20.75
N SER A 166 3.94 0.80 19.83
CA SER A 166 4.26 2.23 20.00
C SER A 166 3.05 3.18 19.97
N GLY A 167 1.89 2.75 20.48
CA GLY A 167 0.66 3.56 20.48
C GLY A 167 -0.22 3.38 19.23
N SER A 168 -1.27 4.20 19.13
CA SER A 168 -2.24 4.17 18.03
C SER A 168 -2.07 5.38 17.12
N MET A 169 -2.07 5.16 15.80
CA MET A 169 -1.87 6.22 14.80
C MET A 169 -2.95 6.14 13.73
N ARG A 170 -3.51 7.29 13.34
CA ARG A 170 -4.41 7.38 12.20
C ARG A 170 -3.63 7.16 10.91
N LEU A 171 -4.13 6.28 10.05
CA LEU A 171 -3.61 6.06 8.71
C LEU A 171 -4.30 7.01 7.73
N TYR A 172 -3.50 7.63 6.89
CA TYR A 172 -3.97 8.45 5.77
C TYR A 172 -3.86 7.66 4.48
N SER A 173 -4.72 7.99 3.52
CA SER A 173 -4.62 7.41 2.19
C SER A 173 -3.30 7.83 1.53
N LEU A 174 -2.83 7.05 0.55
CA LEU A 174 -1.71 7.45 -0.29
C LEU A 174 -2.04 8.78 -0.99
N GLU A 175 -3.27 8.94 -1.45
CA GLU A 175 -3.72 10.15 -2.12
C GLU A 175 -3.64 11.38 -1.21
N ASP A 176 -4.06 11.28 0.06
CA ASP A 176 -3.95 12.38 1.02
C ASP A 176 -2.50 12.67 1.40
N THR A 177 -1.70 11.62 1.63
CA THR A 177 -0.29 11.75 2.02
C THR A 177 0.51 12.48 0.94
N PHE A 178 0.24 12.15 -0.33
CA PHE A 178 0.94 12.70 -1.49
C PHE A 178 0.18 13.86 -2.16
N LYS A 179 -0.90 14.36 -1.55
CA LYS A 179 -1.77 15.40 -2.12
C LYS A 179 -1.03 16.68 -2.50
N HIS A 180 -0.03 17.07 -1.71
CA HIS A 180 0.80 18.25 -1.96
C HIS A 180 1.79 18.06 -3.13
N LEU A 181 2.05 16.81 -3.52
CA LEU A 181 2.93 16.46 -4.62
C LEU A 181 2.16 16.23 -5.93
N MET A 182 0.87 15.91 -5.83
CA MET A 182 0.00 15.68 -6.98
C MET A 182 -0.72 16.97 -7.41
N GLU A 183 -0.74 17.26 -8.71
CA GLU A 183 -1.55 18.35 -9.25
C GLU A 183 -3.05 18.01 -9.14
N GLY A 184 -3.73 18.69 -8.21
CA GLY A 184 -5.17 18.60 -8.00
C GLY A 184 -5.53 18.06 -6.62
N ASP A 185 -6.31 18.86 -5.89
CA ASP A 185 -6.69 18.62 -4.47
C ASP A 185 -7.64 17.42 -4.29
N GLU A 186 -8.18 16.86 -5.38
CA GLU A 186 -9.29 15.92 -5.31
C GLU A 186 -8.88 14.47 -5.64
N THR A 187 -9.14 13.57 -4.69
CA THR A 187 -9.03 12.12 -4.91
C THR A 187 -10.16 11.63 -5.80
N LEU A 188 -9.83 11.08 -6.98
CA LEU A 188 -10.84 10.56 -7.91
C LEU A 188 -11.65 9.42 -7.28
N PRO A 189 -12.92 9.23 -7.66
CA PRO A 189 -13.75 8.15 -7.13
C PRO A 189 -13.10 6.78 -7.31
N GLY A 190 -12.92 6.07 -6.19
CA GLY A 190 -12.38 4.72 -6.17
C GLY A 190 -10.87 4.63 -6.32
N ASP A 191 -10.12 5.74 -6.27
CA ASP A 191 -8.66 5.72 -6.29
C ASP A 191 -8.05 5.52 -4.90
N GLU A 192 -8.76 5.95 -3.85
CA GLU A 192 -8.24 5.94 -2.48
C GLU A 192 -7.73 4.55 -2.06
N LYS A 193 -6.56 4.54 -1.42
CA LYS A 193 -5.93 3.34 -0.89
C LYS A 193 -5.00 3.67 0.28
N PHE A 194 -4.85 2.73 1.20
CA PHE A 194 -4.02 2.85 2.40
C PHE A 194 -2.91 1.82 2.36
N VAL A 195 -1.72 2.16 2.85
CA VAL A 195 -0.63 1.20 3.04
C VAL A 195 -0.68 0.65 4.46
N VAL A 196 -0.56 -0.66 4.57
CA VAL A 196 -0.47 -1.38 5.85
C VAL A 196 0.63 -2.44 5.74
N ARG A 197 1.16 -2.91 6.87
CA ARG A 197 2.25 -3.89 6.88
C ARG A 197 1.82 -5.26 7.36
N ASP A 198 2.60 -6.28 7.00
CA ASP A 198 2.45 -7.64 7.50
C ASP A 198 2.29 -7.65 9.04
N GLY A 199 1.26 -8.33 9.55
CA GLY A 199 0.98 -8.44 10.98
C GLY A 199 0.43 -7.18 11.66
N GLN A 200 0.33 -6.06 10.94
CA GLN A 200 -0.22 -4.81 11.48
C GLN A 200 -1.68 -5.01 11.89
N THR A 201 -2.02 -4.61 13.12
CA THR A 201 -3.41 -4.59 13.58
C THR A 201 -4.02 -3.23 13.29
N CYS A 202 -5.18 -3.25 12.65
CA CYS A 202 -5.91 -2.05 12.25
C CYS A 202 -7.26 -1.98 12.97
N LEU A 203 -7.72 -0.75 13.22
CA LEU A 203 -9.03 -0.43 13.74
C LEU A 203 -9.72 0.54 12.78
N LEU A 204 -10.82 0.11 12.20
CA LEU A 204 -11.69 0.94 11.38
C LEU A 204 -12.77 1.55 12.28
N LYS A 205 -12.68 2.86 12.52
CA LYS A 205 -13.67 3.63 13.28
C LYS A 205 -14.85 4.01 12.41
N ARG A 206 -16.06 3.85 12.93
CA ARG A 206 -17.30 3.98 12.15
C ARG A 206 -18.36 4.75 12.92
N PRO A 207 -18.71 5.99 12.52
CA PRO A 207 -19.73 6.77 13.21
C PRO A 207 -21.06 6.01 13.33
N GLY A 208 -21.63 5.99 14.55
CA GLY A 208 -22.90 5.32 14.83
C GLY A 208 -22.87 3.78 14.76
N GLN A 209 -21.70 3.16 14.57
CA GLN A 209 -21.53 1.71 14.49
C GLN A 209 -20.39 1.25 15.40
N ARG A 210 -20.31 -0.06 15.67
CA ARG A 210 -19.15 -0.61 16.39
C ARG A 210 -17.91 -0.60 15.50
N ASP A 211 -16.77 -0.24 16.07
CA ASP A 211 -15.48 -0.30 15.39
C ASP A 211 -15.14 -1.73 14.95
N VAL A 212 -14.39 -1.84 13.85
CA VAL A 212 -13.98 -3.13 13.27
C VAL A 212 -12.48 -3.25 13.39
N ARG A 213 -12.03 -4.27 14.14
CA ARG A 213 -10.61 -4.61 14.27
C ARG A 213 -10.27 -5.77 13.35
N PHE A 214 -9.11 -5.70 12.71
CA PHE A 214 -8.56 -6.79 11.91
C PHE A 214 -7.03 -6.75 11.94
N THR A 215 -6.39 -7.88 11.63
CA THR A 215 -4.93 -8.00 11.56
C THR A 215 -4.54 -8.40 10.14
N VAL A 216 -3.59 -7.69 9.57
CA VAL A 216 -3.05 -7.96 8.24
C VAL A 216 -2.29 -9.30 8.30
N PRO A 217 -2.49 -10.21 7.32
CA PRO A 217 -1.75 -11.46 7.26
C PRO A 217 -0.24 -11.22 7.22
N ILE A 218 0.53 -12.15 7.80
CA ILE A 218 1.99 -12.15 7.68
C ILE A 218 2.34 -13.06 6.51
N ARG A 219 3.09 -12.53 5.53
CA ARG A 219 3.62 -13.33 4.42
C ARG A 219 4.90 -14.01 4.87
N TYR A 220 4.97 -15.31 4.68
CA TYR A 220 6.21 -16.03 4.83
C TYR A 220 7.05 -15.85 3.57
N ASP A 221 8.32 -15.49 3.74
CA ASP A 221 9.30 -15.53 2.67
C ASP A 221 10.11 -16.82 2.81
N PRO A 222 9.91 -17.81 1.94
CA PRO A 222 10.65 -19.07 2.00
C PRO A 222 12.13 -18.90 1.61
N THR A 223 12.49 -17.78 1.00
CA THR A 223 13.85 -17.44 0.59
C THR A 223 14.56 -16.52 1.57
N ALA A 224 13.85 -16.02 2.59
CA ALA A 224 14.49 -15.38 3.73
C ALA A 224 15.29 -16.45 4.47
N THR A 225 16.54 -16.62 4.08
CA THR A 225 17.56 -17.23 4.93
C THR A 225 17.51 -16.48 6.26
N ALA A 226 17.18 -17.20 7.34
CA ALA A 226 17.42 -16.74 8.70
C ALA A 226 18.81 -16.08 8.72
N GLY A 227 18.88 -14.87 9.27
CA GLY A 227 19.90 -13.87 8.96
C GLY A 227 21.30 -14.44 8.78
N THR A 228 21.98 -14.04 7.71
CA THR A 228 23.42 -14.22 7.52
C THR A 228 24.26 -13.42 8.53
N GLU A 229 23.61 -12.67 9.42
CA GLU A 229 24.27 -12.09 10.59
C GLU A 229 24.58 -13.22 11.59
N PRO A 230 25.82 -13.33 12.09
CA PRO A 230 26.19 -14.32 13.10
C PRO A 230 25.59 -13.91 14.46
N VAL A 231 24.27 -14.07 14.61
CA VAL A 231 23.53 -13.83 15.84
C VAL A 231 23.03 -15.14 16.41
N ASP A 232 23.19 -15.31 17.72
CA ASP A 232 22.62 -16.45 18.44
C ASP A 232 21.11 -16.21 18.64
N GLU A 233 20.28 -16.99 17.96
CA GLU A 233 18.83 -16.94 18.14
C GLU A 233 18.40 -17.87 19.28
N LEU A 234 17.80 -17.30 20.33
CA LEU A 234 17.20 -18.08 21.41
C LEU A 234 15.73 -18.40 21.07
N GLN A 235 15.43 -19.69 20.96
CA GLN A 235 14.04 -20.14 20.83
C GLN A 235 13.45 -20.42 22.21
N PHE A 236 12.45 -19.64 22.59
CA PHE A 236 11.65 -19.94 23.78
C PHE A 236 10.50 -20.88 23.40
N PRO A 237 10.18 -21.88 24.26
CA PRO A 237 9.05 -22.77 24.00
C PRO A 237 7.74 -21.97 23.95
N LEU A 238 6.88 -22.31 22.99
CA LEU A 238 5.53 -21.75 22.94
C LEU A 238 4.76 -22.22 24.19
N PRO A 239 4.10 -21.31 24.93
CA PRO A 239 3.31 -21.70 26.09
C PRO A 239 2.18 -22.62 25.63
N LEU A 240 2.13 -23.82 26.21
CA LEU A 240 1.01 -24.74 26.06
C LEU A 240 -0.27 -24.01 26.48
N CYS A 241 -1.22 -23.86 25.57
CA CYS A 241 -2.53 -23.28 25.88
C CYS A 241 -3.30 -24.19 26.84
N SER A 242 -3.10 -24.01 28.14
CA SER A 242 -4.06 -24.45 29.16
C SER A 242 -5.21 -23.45 29.17
N LYS A 243 -6.39 -23.88 28.70
CA LYS A 243 -7.63 -23.16 29.00
C LYS A 243 -7.71 -23.05 30.52
N HIS A 244 -7.77 -21.85 31.11
CA HIS A 244 -8.52 -21.48 32.33
C HIS A 244 -8.19 -20.03 32.76
N GLY A 245 -9.22 -19.24 33.06
CA GLY A 245 -9.16 -18.17 34.07
C GLY A 245 -8.97 -16.72 33.60
N MET A 246 -10.07 -15.96 33.57
CA MET A 246 -10.13 -14.49 33.45
C MET A 246 -9.48 -13.77 34.65
N GLY A 247 -8.87 -12.61 34.40
CA GLY A 247 -8.51 -11.63 35.42
C GLY A 247 -8.14 -10.29 34.76
N SER A 248 -9.01 -9.29 34.90
CA SER A 248 -8.89 -7.94 34.34
C SER A 248 -8.02 -7.04 35.23
N CYS A 249 -7.07 -6.30 34.63
CA CYS A 249 -6.42 -5.16 35.27
C CYS A 249 -6.32 -3.99 34.28
N HIS A 250 -6.90 -2.85 34.67
CA HIS A 250 -6.77 -1.54 34.01
C HIS A 250 -5.45 -0.88 34.42
N VAL A 251 -4.69 -0.30 33.49
CA VAL A 251 -3.70 0.76 33.77
C VAL A 251 -3.68 1.76 32.62
N GLU A 252 -3.64 3.05 33.00
CA GLU A 252 -3.68 4.25 32.17
C GLU A 252 -2.37 4.50 31.39
N SER A 253 -2.54 5.30 30.33
CA SER A 253 -1.59 5.71 29.30
C SER A 253 -0.51 6.69 29.78
N GLY A 254 0.73 6.44 29.37
CA GLY A 254 1.82 7.43 29.31
C GLY A 254 2.33 7.55 27.87
N SER A 255 2.31 8.77 27.34
CA SER A 255 2.76 9.16 25.99
C SER A 255 4.28 9.28 25.95
N LEU A 256 4.93 8.80 24.88
CA LEU A 256 6.18 9.37 24.36
C LEU A 256 6.56 8.77 22.98
N GLY A 257 6.93 9.66 22.06
CA GLY A 257 7.99 9.39 21.09
C GLY A 257 7.57 9.04 19.66
N ASP A 258 7.57 10.06 18.81
CA ASP A 258 7.43 10.03 17.35
C ASP A 258 8.62 9.29 16.70
N LEU A 259 8.36 8.46 15.69
CA LEU A 259 9.39 7.78 14.88
C LEU A 259 9.02 7.92 13.40
N SER A 260 9.57 8.95 12.77
CA SER A 260 9.47 9.21 11.34
C SER A 260 10.41 8.28 10.55
N CYS A 261 9.87 7.47 9.63
CA CYS A 261 10.66 6.89 8.55
C CYS A 261 10.74 7.87 7.38
N LEU A 262 11.97 8.12 6.91
CA LEU A 262 12.27 8.96 5.76
C LEU A 262 11.98 8.18 4.47
N ILE A 263 10.96 8.61 3.72
CA ILE A 263 10.65 8.11 2.37
C ILE A 263 11.35 9.04 1.39
N HIS A 264 12.26 8.51 0.56
CA HIS A 264 12.87 9.28 -0.53
C HIS A 264 11.85 9.55 -1.63
N MET A 265 11.62 10.83 -1.91
CA MET A 265 10.59 11.35 -2.79
C MET A 265 10.96 11.21 -4.28
N ILE A 266 9.97 10.85 -5.10
CA ILE A 266 9.91 11.21 -6.52
C ILE A 266 8.56 11.89 -6.73
N HIS A 267 8.59 13.12 -7.23
CA HIS A 267 7.40 13.82 -7.70
C HIS A 267 6.62 12.87 -8.62
N ASP A 268 5.38 12.61 -8.21
CA ASP A 268 4.35 11.82 -8.88
C ASP A 268 4.31 10.29 -8.66
N ALA A 269 5.29 9.64 -8.01
CA ALA A 269 5.20 8.19 -7.74
C ALA A 269 5.82 7.76 -6.42
N VAL A 270 5.13 6.85 -5.71
CA VAL A 270 5.65 6.23 -4.48
C VAL A 270 6.61 5.11 -4.84
N PHE A 271 7.90 5.43 -4.79
CA PHE A 271 8.97 4.44 -4.86
C PHE A 271 9.66 4.41 -3.49
N VAL A 272 9.60 3.27 -2.82
CA VAL A 272 10.42 3.03 -1.64
C VAL A 272 11.75 2.49 -2.14
N ASP A 273 12.72 3.38 -2.31
CA ASP A 273 14.09 2.97 -2.62
C ASP A 273 14.72 2.37 -1.35
N CYS A 274 14.95 1.07 -1.37
CA CYS A 274 15.64 0.36 -0.30
C CYS A 274 16.95 -0.22 -0.82
N HIS A 275 17.99 0.61 -0.95
CA HIS A 275 19.37 0.12 -0.84
C HIS A 275 20.35 1.15 -0.25
N LEU A 276 20.77 0.83 0.97
CA LEU A 276 22.10 0.94 1.58
C LEU A 276 22.92 2.22 1.37
N ASP A 277 23.06 2.98 2.45
CA ASP A 277 24.40 3.33 2.92
C ASP A 277 24.50 3.01 4.41
N GLY A 278 25.44 2.12 4.73
CA GLY A 278 25.74 1.71 6.08
C GLY A 278 26.30 2.86 6.90
N VAL A 279 25.56 3.26 7.93
CA VAL A 279 26.14 3.89 9.11
C VAL A 279 25.52 3.22 10.32
N ALA A 280 26.33 2.41 10.98
CA ALA A 280 26.05 1.94 12.32
C ALA A 280 25.87 3.15 13.25
N CYS A 281 24.74 3.24 13.93
CA CYS A 281 24.61 4.05 15.13
C CYS A 281 24.09 3.16 16.26
N SER A 282 25.07 2.70 17.04
CA SER A 282 24.95 2.13 18.38
C SER A 282 24.25 3.08 19.36
N LEU A 283 23.32 2.48 20.12
CA LEU A 283 22.71 2.86 21.41
C LEU A 283 22.02 4.23 21.54
#